data_AF-A0A7R9YTS9-F1
#
_entry.id   AF-A0A7R9YTS9-F1
#
_cell.length_a   1.000
_cell.length_b   1.000
_cell.length_c   1.000
_cell.angle_alpha   90.00
_cell.angle_beta   90.00
_cell.angle_gamma   90.00
#
_symmetry.space_group_name_H-M   'P 1'
#
loop_
_entity.id
_entity.type
_entity.pdbx_description
1 polymer ?
#
loop_
_entity_poly.entity_id
_entity_poly.type
_entity_poly.pdbx_seq_one_letter_code
_entity_poly.pdbx_strand_id
1 'polypeptide(L)'
;GGGGGQPVKLLQRHFEETTRVLLPSAGSDTTPAHPSADFIWKDYCPEVFRKLRQSWDVNDGQYMLSLAGSAALWQLNSPGKSGCLFFLSDDEKFLVKTTRKSEIRALIDLLPAYHSHMSEHADSLV
;
A
#
# COMPACT_ATOMS: atom_id res chain seq x y z
N GLY A 1 -18.78 -15.79 -16.23
CA GLY A 1 -19.20 -14.39 -16.34
C GLY A 1 -18.67 -13.64 -15.14
N GLY A 2 -17.53 -12.97 -15.28
CA GLY A 2 -16.96 -12.14 -14.21
C GLY A 2 -17.55 -10.75 -14.30
N GLY A 3 -18.23 -10.31 -13.24
CA GLY A 3 -18.81 -8.97 -13.16
C GLY A 3 -17.70 -7.92 -13.22
N GLY A 4 -17.57 -7.28 -14.39
CA GLY A 4 -16.91 -5.98 -14.50
C GLY A 4 -17.74 -4.95 -13.75
N GLY A 5 -17.52 -4.86 -12.44
CA GLY A 5 -18.04 -3.75 -11.65
C GLY A 5 -17.55 -2.45 -12.28
N GLN A 6 -18.48 -1.55 -12.61
CA GLN A 6 -18.14 -0.25 -13.17
C GLN A 6 -17.04 0.42 -12.33
N PRO A 7 -16.10 1.16 -12.93
CA PRO A 7 -15.06 1.82 -12.18
C PRO A 7 -15.71 2.77 -11.16
N VAL A 8 -15.62 2.41 -9.88
CA VAL A 8 -16.04 3.29 -8.77
C VAL A 8 -15.34 4.62 -8.97
N LYS A 9 -16.14 5.68 -9.18
CA LYS A 9 -15.62 7.04 -9.26
C LYS A 9 -15.06 7.42 -7.88
N LEU A 10 -13.82 7.88 -7.84
CA LEU A 10 -13.24 8.37 -6.60
C LEU A 10 -13.99 9.63 -6.14
N LEU A 11 -14.27 9.69 -4.85
CA LEU A 11 -14.90 10.81 -4.15
C LEU A 11 -13.89 11.40 -3.18
N GLN A 12 -14.06 12.66 -2.82
CA GLN A 12 -13.17 13.36 -1.87
C GLN A 12 -12.91 12.54 -0.59
N ARG A 13 -13.96 11.94 -0.02
CA ARG A 13 -13.86 11.09 1.18
C ARG A 13 -12.84 9.95 1.07
N HIS A 14 -12.59 9.41 -0.12
CA HIS A 14 -11.65 8.30 -0.31
C HIS A 14 -10.19 8.74 -0.10
N PHE A 15 -9.88 10.03 -0.25
CA PHE A 15 -8.55 10.61 0.01
C PHE A 15 -8.32 10.91 1.50
N GLU A 16 -9.35 10.77 2.33
CA GLU A 16 -9.30 11.03 3.77
C GLU A 16 -9.57 9.74 4.58
N GLU A 17 -9.96 8.67 3.90
CA GLU A 17 -10.33 7.40 4.51
C GLU A 17 -9.11 6.67 5.08
N THR A 18 -9.27 6.08 6.26
CA THR A 18 -8.28 5.17 6.85
C THR A 18 -9.00 4.01 7.50
N THR A 19 -8.73 2.79 7.03
CA THR A 19 -9.23 1.59 7.69
C THR A 19 -8.28 1.16 8.80
N ARG A 20 -8.83 0.53 9.84
CA ARG A 20 -8.06 0.03 10.97
C ARG A 20 -8.54 -1.36 11.30
N VAL A 21 -7.61 -2.31 11.35
CA VAL A 21 -7.87 -3.70 11.72
C VAL A 21 -7.02 -4.01 12.93
N LEU A 22 -7.63 -4.54 13.98
CA LEU A 22 -6.90 -5.11 15.12
C LEU A 22 -6.49 -6.54 14.74
N LEU A 23 -5.20 -6.84 14.88
CA LEU A 23 -4.63 -8.17 14.69
C LEU A 23 -4.08 -8.64 16.04
N PRO A 24 -4.89 -9.39 16.81
CA PRO A 24 -4.42 -10.02 18.03
C PRO A 24 -3.56 -11.23 17.69
N SER A 25 -2.49 -11.43 18.47
CA SER A 25 -1.58 -12.59 18.37
C SER A 25 -2.33 -13.93 18.41
N ALA A 26 -3.37 -14.03 19.23
CA ALA A 26 -4.22 -15.21 19.35
C ALA A 26 -5.20 -15.42 18.17
N GLY A 27 -5.32 -14.46 17.25
CA GLY A 27 -6.31 -14.45 16.17
C GLY A 27 -7.70 -14.00 16.62
N SER A 28 -8.61 -13.89 15.65
CA SER A 28 -10.02 -13.51 15.82
C SER A 28 -10.91 -14.24 14.80
N ASP A 29 -12.22 -13.98 14.81
CA ASP A 29 -13.15 -14.52 13.81
C ASP A 29 -12.80 -14.12 12.37
N THR A 30 -12.03 -13.04 12.19
CA THR A 30 -11.68 -12.45 10.89
C THR A 30 -10.18 -12.43 10.59
N THR A 31 -9.32 -12.82 11.55
CA THR A 31 -7.87 -12.82 11.38
C THR A 31 -7.25 -14.08 11.98
N PRO A 32 -6.32 -14.75 11.28
CA PRO A 32 -5.66 -15.93 11.83
C PRO A 32 -4.72 -15.56 12.98
N ALA A 33 -4.44 -16.52 13.87
CA ALA A 33 -3.40 -16.38 14.89
C ALA A 33 -2.01 -16.22 14.24
N HIS A 34 -1.11 -15.47 14.90
CA HIS A 34 0.22 -15.16 14.36
C HIS A 34 1.27 -14.99 15.46
N PRO A 35 2.58 -15.17 15.16
CA PRO A 35 3.64 -15.09 16.17
C PRO A 35 3.96 -13.66 16.65
N SER A 36 3.52 -12.63 15.93
CA SER A 36 3.72 -11.23 16.32
C SER A 36 2.86 -10.85 17.52
N ALA A 37 3.30 -9.89 18.33
CA ALA A 37 2.46 -9.27 19.37
C ALA A 37 1.25 -8.55 18.76
N ASP A 38 0.21 -8.33 19.56
CA ASP A 38 -1.01 -7.62 19.14
C ASP A 38 -0.69 -6.26 18.50
N PHE A 39 -1.26 -5.99 17.33
CA PHE A 39 -1.05 -4.73 16.63
C PHE A 39 -2.26 -4.26 15.84
N ILE A 40 -2.26 -2.98 15.43
CA ILE A 40 -3.28 -2.41 14.57
C ILE A 40 -2.68 -2.18 13.18
N TRP A 41 -3.23 -2.84 12.17
CA TRP A 41 -2.97 -2.50 10.78
C TRP A 41 -3.79 -1.28 10.38
N LYS A 42 -3.14 -0.30 9.76
CA LYS A 42 -3.80 0.90 9.21
C LYS A 42 -3.55 0.97 7.73
N ASP A 43 -4.62 1.05 6.95
CA ASP A 43 -4.55 1.24 5.50
C ASP A 43 -5.12 2.62 5.16
N TYR A 44 -4.31 3.44 4.50
CA TYR A 44 -4.62 4.84 4.21
C TYR A 44 -5.11 4.94 2.77
N CYS A 45 -6.26 5.59 2.56
CA CYS A 45 -6.83 5.83 1.24
C CYS A 45 -6.91 4.56 0.36
N PRO A 46 -7.44 3.44 0.88
CA PRO A 46 -7.33 2.12 0.24
C PRO A 46 -7.85 2.12 -1.21
N GLU A 47 -9.00 2.76 -1.44
CA GLU A 47 -9.61 2.86 -2.77
C GLU A 47 -8.78 3.70 -3.75
N VAL A 48 -8.08 4.74 -3.26
CA VAL A 48 -7.22 5.59 -4.08
C VAL A 48 -5.98 4.81 -4.51
N PHE A 49 -5.30 4.13 -3.59
CA PHE A 49 -4.13 3.29 -3.93
C PHE A 49 -4.51 2.08 -4.78
N ARG A 50 -5.71 1.51 -4.60
CA ARG A 50 -6.24 0.48 -5.51
C ARG A 50 -6.38 1.02 -6.93
N LYS A 51 -6.88 2.26 -7.10
CA LYS A 51 -6.99 2.89 -8.41
C LYS A 51 -5.64 3.20 -9.05
N LEU A 52 -4.67 3.68 -8.27
CA LEU A 52 -3.30 3.88 -8.75
C LEU A 52 -2.64 2.57 -9.19
N ARG A 53 -2.82 1.48 -8.45
CA ARG A 53 -2.34 0.16 -8.89
C ARG A 53 -2.98 -0.26 -10.21
N GLN A 54 -4.29 -0.07 -10.35
CA GLN A 54 -5.02 -0.41 -11.57
C GLN A 54 -4.58 0.41 -12.80
N SER A 55 -4.28 1.71 -12.64
CA SER A 55 -3.79 2.52 -13.76
C SER A 55 -2.39 2.12 -14.23
N TRP A 56 -1.63 1.43 -13.39
CA TRP A 56 -0.29 0.91 -13.68
C TRP A 56 -0.30 -0.60 -13.99
N ASP A 57 -1.48 -1.16 -14.26
CA ASP A 57 -1.71 -2.58 -14.54
C ASP A 57 -1.15 -3.55 -13.46
N VAL A 58 -1.09 -3.07 -12.22
CA VAL A 58 -0.70 -3.89 -11.07
C VAL A 58 -1.91 -4.70 -10.62
N ASN A 59 -1.89 -6.00 -10.93
CA ASN A 59 -2.91 -6.94 -10.48
C ASN A 59 -2.85 -7.14 -8.96
N ASP A 60 -3.99 -7.00 -8.26
CA ASP A 60 -4.06 -7.11 -6.80
C ASP A 60 -3.60 -8.49 -6.28
N GLY A 61 -3.91 -9.58 -6.99
CA GLY A 61 -3.47 -10.92 -6.61
C GLY A 61 -1.95 -11.09 -6.68
N GLN A 62 -1.34 -10.59 -7.77
CA GLN A 62 0.12 -10.62 -7.93
C GLN A 62 0.83 -9.68 -6.95
N TYR A 63 0.25 -8.51 -6.67
CA TYR A 63 0.73 -7.59 -5.65
C TYR A 63 0.79 -8.27 -4.27
N MET A 64 -0.28 -8.98 -3.89
CA MET A 64 -0.33 -9.70 -2.62
C MET A 64 0.69 -10.84 -2.56
N LEU A 65 0.89 -11.61 -3.63
CA LEU A 65 1.92 -12.65 -3.68
C LEU A 65 3.33 -12.07 -3.51
N SER A 66 3.59 -10.92 -4.13
CA SER A 66 4.90 -10.25 -4.10
C SER A 66 5.26 -9.70 -2.71
N LEU A 67 4.27 -9.38 -1.87
CA LEU A 67 4.49 -8.72 -0.57
C LEU A 67 4.17 -9.57 0.66
N ALA A 68 3.26 -10.54 0.56
CA ALA A 68 2.72 -11.27 1.71
C ALA A 68 3.23 -12.72 1.85
N GLY A 69 4.14 -13.17 0.98
CA GLY A 69 4.82 -14.46 1.12
C GLY A 69 5.81 -14.51 2.28
N SER A 70 6.09 -15.71 2.81
CA SER A 70 6.99 -15.92 3.96
C SER A 70 8.46 -15.51 3.71
N ALA A 71 8.87 -15.42 2.44
CA ALA A 71 10.19 -14.94 2.03
C ALA A 71 10.07 -13.75 1.04
N ALA A 72 8.97 -13.00 1.13
CA ALA A 72 8.62 -12.03 0.11
C ALA A 72 9.53 -10.79 0.07
N LEU A 73 10.25 -10.47 1.17
CA LEU A 73 10.95 -9.19 1.30
C LEU A 73 12.41 -9.36 1.71
N TRP A 74 13.31 -8.75 0.94
CA TRP A 74 14.75 -8.66 1.21
C TRP A 74 15.09 -7.27 1.74
N GLN A 75 15.63 -7.17 2.94
CA GLN A 75 16.08 -5.89 3.47
C GLN A 75 17.32 -5.40 2.71
N LEU A 76 17.23 -4.20 2.14
CA LEU A 76 18.35 -3.54 1.49
C LEU A 76 19.24 -2.87 2.55
N ASN A 77 20.54 -3.13 2.46
CA ASN A 77 21.54 -2.44 3.28
C ASN A 77 21.79 -1.04 2.72
N SER A 78 20.87 -0.11 2.99
CA SER A 78 21.04 1.29 2.60
C SER A 78 21.62 2.11 3.77
N PRO A 79 22.89 2.53 3.74
CA PRO A 79 23.42 3.55 4.65
C PRO A 79 22.88 4.94 4.25
N GLY A 80 21.56 5.12 4.34
CA GLY A 80 20.87 6.35 3.92
C GLY A 80 20.86 7.42 5.01
N LYS A 81 21.02 8.69 4.63
CA LYS A 81 21.02 9.88 5.52
C LYS A 81 19.77 10.01 6.42
N SER A 82 18.65 9.42 6.04
CA SER A 82 17.35 9.52 6.70
C SER A 82 17.09 8.45 7.78
N GLY A 83 17.89 7.37 7.80
CA GLY A 83 17.73 6.24 8.73
C GLY A 83 16.47 5.40 8.49
N CYS A 84 15.86 5.47 7.30
CA CYS A 84 14.77 4.58 6.93
C CYS A 84 15.29 3.25 6.39
N LEU A 85 14.56 2.18 6.69
CA LEU A 85 14.76 0.85 6.12
C LEU A 85 14.04 0.73 4.78
N PHE A 86 14.64 -0.03 3.90
CA PHE A 86 14.10 -0.39 2.59
C PHE A 86 14.08 -1.90 2.47
N PHE A 87 13.02 -2.43 1.87
CA PHE A 87 12.86 -3.83 1.56
C PHE A 87 12.42 -3.96 0.12
N LEU A 88 13.01 -4.90 -0.62
CA LEU A 88 12.66 -5.19 -2.01
C LEU A 88 11.88 -6.51 -2.05
N SER A 89 10.83 -6.59 -2.87
CA SER A 89 10.14 -7.85 -3.10
C SER A 89 11.05 -8.88 -3.77
N ASP A 90 10.79 -10.17 -3.55
CA ASP A 90 11.59 -11.26 -4.13
C ASP A 90 11.63 -11.23 -5.66
N ASP A 91 10.55 -10.78 -6.29
CA ASP A 91 10.45 -10.58 -7.73
C ASP A 91 10.96 -9.21 -8.21
N GLU A 92 11.56 -8.42 -7.31
CA GLU A 92 12.16 -7.10 -7.54
C GLU A 92 11.19 -6.03 -8.05
N LYS A 93 9.87 -6.26 -8.00
CA LYS A 93 8.87 -5.32 -8.52
C LYS A 93 8.47 -4.21 -7.55
N PHE A 94 8.58 -4.44 -6.25
CA PHE A 94 8.06 -3.52 -5.23
C PHE A 94 9.09 -3.19 -4.16
N LEU A 95 9.21 -1.90 -3.85
CA LEU A 95 10.03 -1.39 -2.76
C LEU A 95 9.12 -0.99 -1.59
N VAL A 96 9.35 -1.57 -0.41
CA VAL A 96 8.73 -1.17 0.86
C VAL A 96 9.70 -0.30 1.63
N LYS A 97 9.24 0.85 2.09
CA LYS A 97 10.05 1.83 2.82
C LYS A 97 9.42 2.19 4.15
N THR A 98 10.21 2.15 5.23
CA THR A 98 9.75 2.73 6.50
C THR A 98 9.72 4.25 6.41
N THR A 99 8.61 4.86 6.81
CA THR A 99 8.37 6.29 6.63
C THR A 99 7.91 6.91 7.95
N ARG A 100 8.33 8.14 8.26
CA ARG A 100 7.91 8.84 9.49
C ARG A 100 6.46 9.28 9.37
N LYS A 101 5.78 9.42 10.51
CA LYS A 101 4.37 9.87 10.54
C LYS A 101 4.15 11.23 9.86
N SER A 102 5.11 12.15 9.96
CA SER A 102 5.05 13.46 9.30
C SER A 102 5.12 13.35 7.77
N GLU A 103 5.94 12.43 7.25
CA GLU A 103 6.07 12.18 5.81
C GLU A 103 4.81 11.48 5.27
N ILE A 104 4.20 10.57 6.03
CA ILE A 104 2.91 9.97 5.67
C ILE A 104 1.82 11.05 5.57
N ARG A 105 1.77 12.00 6.50
CA ARG A 105 0.81 13.11 6.44
C ARG A 105 1.01 13.95 5.18
N ALA A 106 2.26 14.33 4.88
CA ALA A 106 2.57 15.08 3.68
C ALA A 106 2.19 14.33 2.39
N LEU A 107 2.40 13.00 2.36
CA LEU A 107 1.99 12.15 1.24
C LEU A 107 0.47 12.14 1.06
N ILE A 108 -0.29 11.99 2.15
CA ILE A 108 -1.76 12.00 2.09
C ILE A 108 -2.28 13.37 1.63
N ASP A 109 -1.70 14.46 2.14
CA ASP A 109 -2.07 15.83 1.73
C ASP A 109 -1.79 16.07 0.23
N LEU A 110 -0.74 15.45 -0.32
CA LEU A 110 -0.36 15.52 -1.74
C LEU A 110 -1.19 14.58 -2.64
N LEU A 111 -1.78 13.53 -2.07
CA LEU A 111 -2.38 12.42 -2.82
C LEU A 111 -3.45 12.83 -3.85
N PRO A 112 -4.33 13.82 -3.61
CA PRO A 112 -5.27 14.29 -4.62
C PRO A 112 -4.59 14.85 -5.86
N ALA A 113 -3.57 15.70 -5.66
CA ALA A 113 -2.80 16.29 -6.76
C ALA A 113 -1.99 15.22 -7.50
N TYR A 114 -1.37 14.29 -6.76
CA TYR A 114 -0.66 13.16 -7.33
C TYR A 114 -1.57 12.30 -8.20
N HIS A 115 -2.74 11.91 -7.71
CA HIS A 115 -3.69 11.10 -8.48
C HIS A 115 -4.15 11.81 -9.77
N SER A 116 -4.44 13.13 -9.72
CA SER A 116 -4.79 13.89 -10.93
C SER A 116 -3.66 13.85 -11.96
N HIS A 117 -2.44 14.14 -11.51
CA HIS A 117 -1.25 14.14 -12.35
C HIS A 117 -1.01 12.77 -13.00
N MET A 118 -1.07 11.68 -12.24
CA MET A 118 -0.89 10.32 -12.76
C MET A 118 -2.00 9.89 -13.73
N SER A 119 -3.20 10.47 -13.61
CA SER A 119 -4.31 10.20 -14.53
C SER A 119 -4.16 10.95 -15.85
N GLU A 120 -3.50 12.11 -15.83
CA GLU A 120 -3.28 12.97 -17.00
C GLU A 120 -1.97 12.63 -17.74
N HIS A 121 -1.00 12.02 -17.05
CA HIS A 121 0.34 11.75 -17.56
C HIS A 121 0.73 10.28 -17.36
N ALA A 122 0.38 9.43 -18.32
CA ALA A 122 0.66 7.99 -18.26
C ALA A 122 2.16 7.65 -18.16
N ASP A 123 3.03 8.45 -18.79
CA ASP A 123 4.49 8.23 -18.82
C ASP A 123 5.25 9.06 -17.75
N SER A 124 4.57 9.44 -16.66
CA SER A 124 5.23 10.25 -15.64
C SER A 124 6.39 9.51 -14.96
N LEU A 125 7.46 10.25 -14.64
CA LEU A 125 8.65 9.72 -13.94
C LEU A 125 8.53 9.84 -12.41
N VAL A 126 7.35 10.18 -11.90
CA VAL A 126 7.06 10.44 -10.48
C VAL A 126 5.93 9.57 -9.96
#